data_AF-X1PH38-F1
#
_entry.id   AF-X1PH38-F1
#
_cell.length_a   1.000
_cell.length_b   1.000
_cell.length_c   1.000
_cell.angle_alpha   90.00
_cell.angle_beta   90.00
_cell.angle_gamma   90.00
#
_symmetry.space_group_name_H-M   'P 1'
#
loop_
_entity.id
_entity.type
_entity.pdbx_description
1 polymer ?
#
loop_
_entity_poly.entity_id
_entity_poly.type
_entity_poly.pdbx_seq_one_letter_code
_entity_poly.pdbx_strand_id
1 'polypeptide(L)'
;MKIIFLGTSGSMPTQNRNSSSIAIRRKGEVILLDCGEGTQRRMVEARLGFRRRMKIFISHLHGDHVLGLPGLLQSMTLLKRERPLEIYGPQGLAGFIDAFSSVLGGPGFPTTIHEIMSEGVILETPEYEVRAIQADHDGPSWSYIIEEKPRPGRFHPERAISRGIPEGPLWKK
;
A
#
# COMPACT_ATOMS: atom_id res chain seq x y z
N MET A 1 -0.29 -3.62 13.74
CA MET A 1 0.34 -3.42 12.43
C MET A 1 1.52 -4.38 12.31
N LYS A 2 1.83 -4.92 11.13
CA LYS A 2 3.04 -5.74 10.90
C LYS A 2 3.74 -5.23 9.63
N ILE A 3 5.04 -4.99 9.71
CA ILE A 3 5.90 -4.65 8.57
C ILE A 3 6.56 -5.93 8.08
N ILE A 4 6.56 -6.16 6.77
CA ILE A 4 7.09 -7.35 6.11
C ILE A 4 7.94 -6.87 4.93
N PHE A 5 9.25 -7.07 5.03
CA PHE A 5 10.17 -6.79 3.92
C PHE A 5 10.06 -7.92 2.89
N LEU A 6 9.60 -7.58 1.69
CA LEU A 6 9.49 -8.50 0.57
C LEU A 6 10.76 -8.48 -0.27
N GLY A 7 11.42 -7.33 -0.34
CA GLY A 7 12.76 -7.19 -0.88
C GLY A 7 13.51 -6.02 -0.25
N THR A 8 14.84 -6.15 -0.25
CA THR A 8 15.77 -5.25 0.47
C THR A 8 17.06 -5.02 -0.32
N SER A 9 17.10 -5.42 -1.59
CA SER A 9 18.21 -5.12 -2.50
C SER A 9 17.94 -3.79 -3.20
N GLY A 10 18.99 -2.99 -3.40
CA GLY A 10 18.95 -1.80 -4.26
C GLY A 10 19.53 -2.12 -5.64
N SER A 11 18.95 -1.50 -6.67
CA SER A 11 19.31 -1.59 -8.09
C SER A 11 19.13 -2.97 -8.73
N MET A 12 19.80 -3.99 -8.21
CA MET A 12 19.75 -5.37 -8.74
C MET A 12 19.39 -6.36 -7.64
N PRO A 13 18.54 -7.37 -7.93
CA PRO A 13 18.30 -8.46 -6.99
C PRO A 13 19.56 -9.31 -6.83
N THR A 14 19.67 -9.95 -5.67
CA THR A 14 20.71 -10.96 -5.37
C THR A 14 20.04 -12.30 -5.12
N GLN A 15 20.83 -13.37 -5.00
CA GLN A 15 20.30 -14.71 -4.68
C GLN A 15 19.40 -14.70 -3.43
N ASN A 16 19.73 -13.88 -2.43
CA ASN A 16 19.05 -13.87 -1.13
C ASN A 16 18.16 -12.64 -0.90
N ARG A 17 18.24 -11.60 -1.74
CA ARG A 17 17.48 -10.35 -1.57
C ARG A 17 16.80 -9.94 -2.87
N ASN A 18 15.49 -9.82 -2.82
CA ASN A 18 14.68 -9.32 -3.93
C ASN A 18 14.81 -7.78 -4.06
N SER A 19 14.42 -7.24 -5.21
CA SER A 19 14.27 -5.79 -5.44
C SER A 19 13.27 -5.15 -4.47
N SER A 20 13.37 -3.83 -4.28
CA SER A 20 12.66 -3.09 -3.23
C SER A 20 11.16 -3.37 -3.21
N SER A 21 10.66 -3.84 -2.07
CA SER A 21 9.24 -3.83 -1.74
C SER A 21 9.02 -4.12 -0.25
N ILE A 22 8.16 -3.33 0.39
CA ILE A 22 7.78 -3.49 1.79
C ILE A 22 6.26 -3.57 1.87
N ALA A 23 5.74 -4.57 2.57
CA ALA A 23 4.31 -4.70 2.86
C ALA A 23 4.01 -4.35 4.32
N ILE A 24 3.05 -3.47 4.53
CA ILE A 24 2.47 -3.15 5.82
C ILE A 24 1.09 -3.80 5.90
N ARG A 25 0.94 -4.74 6.83
CA ARG A 25 -0.32 -5.45 7.08
C ARG A 25 -1.03 -4.87 8.31
N ARG A 26 -2.22 -4.32 8.14
CA ARG A 26 -3.08 -3.85 9.24
C ARG A 26 -4.55 -4.15 8.93
N LYS A 27 -5.34 -4.56 9.93
CA LYS A 27 -6.82 -4.70 9.85
C LYS A 27 -7.36 -5.32 8.54
N GLY A 28 -6.69 -6.36 8.02
CA GLY A 28 -7.09 -7.04 6.77
C GLY A 28 -6.69 -6.33 5.47
N GLU A 29 -6.11 -5.14 5.55
CA GLU A 29 -5.52 -4.35 4.47
C GLU A 29 -4.01 -4.61 4.34
N VAL A 30 -3.51 -4.52 3.12
CA VAL A 30 -2.09 -4.51 2.78
C VAL A 30 -1.76 -3.18 2.13
N ILE A 31 -0.82 -2.44 2.69
CA ILE A 31 -0.21 -1.28 2.04
C ILE A 31 1.15 -1.74 1.53
N LEU A 32 1.40 -1.59 0.23
CA LEU A 32 2.65 -1.95 -0.41
C LEU A 32 3.44 -0.68 -0.71
N LEU A 33 4.68 -0.61 -0.24
CA LEU A 33 5.64 0.44 -0.57
C LEU A 33 6.62 -0.16 -1.57
N ASP A 34 6.68 0.43 -2.77
CA ASP A 34 7.34 -0.08 -3.96
C ASP A 34 6.90 -1.50 -4.38
N CYS A 35 7.12 -1.80 -5.64
CA CYS A 35 6.79 -3.09 -6.23
C CYS A 35 7.86 -3.47 -7.26
N GLY A 36 9.09 -3.70 -6.77
CA GLY A 36 10.17 -4.24 -7.57
C GLY A 36 9.86 -5.61 -8.17
N GLU A 37 10.63 -6.02 -9.18
CA GLU A 37 10.50 -7.33 -9.81
C GLU A 37 10.47 -8.46 -8.77
N GLY A 38 9.62 -9.47 -8.97
CA GLY A 38 9.52 -10.62 -8.06
C GLY A 38 8.66 -10.38 -6.80
N THR A 39 8.16 -9.16 -6.57
CA THR A 39 7.32 -8.83 -5.40
C THR A 39 6.14 -9.79 -5.23
N GLN A 40 5.44 -10.15 -6.31
CA GLN A 40 4.31 -11.09 -6.26
C GLN A 40 4.69 -12.47 -5.68
N ARG A 41 5.90 -12.97 -5.96
CA ARG A 41 6.40 -14.24 -5.40
C ARG A 41 6.61 -14.11 -3.90
N ARG A 42 7.22 -13.01 -3.47
CA ARG A 42 7.44 -12.71 -2.05
C ARG A 42 6.13 -12.51 -1.29
N MET A 43 5.09 -11.98 -1.94
CA MET A 43 3.74 -11.91 -1.37
C MET A 43 3.11 -13.28 -1.12
N VAL A 44 3.36 -14.27 -1.99
CA VAL A 44 2.91 -15.66 -1.79
C VAL A 44 3.62 -16.26 -0.58
N GLU A 45 4.95 -16.15 -0.52
CA GLU A 45 5.77 -16.63 0.61
C GLU A 45 5.31 -16.01 1.94
N ALA A 46 5.00 -14.71 1.94
CA ALA A 46 4.51 -13.97 3.11
C ALA A 46 3.00 -14.17 3.42
N ARG A 47 2.27 -14.96 2.61
CA ARG A 47 0.83 -15.22 2.73
C ARG A 47 -0.01 -13.93 2.79
N LEU A 48 0.34 -12.93 1.96
CA LEU A 48 -0.37 -11.65 1.91
C LEU A 48 -1.68 -11.74 1.14
N GLY A 49 -1.73 -12.52 0.06
CA GLY A 49 -2.93 -12.77 -0.74
C GLY A 49 -3.33 -11.60 -1.64
N PHE A 50 -3.68 -11.92 -2.88
CA PHE A 50 -3.89 -10.93 -3.96
C PHE A 50 -5.28 -10.27 -3.95
N ARG A 51 -6.25 -10.82 -3.22
CA ARG A 51 -7.64 -10.31 -3.16
C ARG A 51 -7.94 -9.44 -1.93
N ARG A 52 -6.95 -9.17 -1.08
CA ARG A 52 -7.14 -8.31 0.11
C ARG A 52 -7.37 -6.85 -0.31
N ARG A 53 -7.96 -6.05 0.59
CA ARG A 53 -7.92 -4.59 0.46
C ARG A 53 -6.45 -4.18 0.36
N MET A 54 -6.12 -3.40 -0.67
CA MET A 54 -4.73 -3.09 -0.97
C MET A 54 -4.58 -1.67 -1.53
N LYS A 55 -3.46 -1.04 -1.19
CA LYS A 55 -2.95 0.19 -1.81
C LYS A 55 -1.47 0.02 -2.10
N ILE A 56 -1.00 0.62 -3.17
CA ILE A 56 0.41 0.58 -3.56
C ILE A 56 0.93 2.01 -3.63
N PHE A 57 2.10 2.26 -3.07
CA PHE A 57 2.79 3.55 -3.08
C PHE A 57 4.17 3.34 -3.69
N ILE A 58 4.43 3.95 -4.84
CA ILE A 58 5.69 3.89 -5.56
C ILE A 58 6.49 5.13 -5.21
N SER A 59 7.69 4.96 -4.68
CA SER A 59 8.56 6.08 -4.30
C SER A 59 9.05 6.85 -5.52
N HIS A 60 9.61 6.14 -6.51
CA HIS A 60 10.15 6.69 -7.74
C HIS A 60 10.13 5.65 -8.89
N LEU A 61 10.36 6.07 -10.13
CA LEU A 61 10.23 5.21 -11.33
C LEU A 61 11.50 4.48 -11.76
N HIS A 62 12.37 4.10 -10.82
CA HIS A 62 13.45 3.16 -11.13
C HIS A 62 12.95 1.73 -11.24
N GLY A 63 13.60 0.95 -12.10
CA GLY A 63 13.13 -0.39 -12.47
C GLY A 63 13.01 -1.34 -11.27
N ASP A 64 13.94 -1.28 -10.32
CA ASP A 64 13.94 -2.07 -9.10
C ASP A 64 12.83 -1.69 -8.10
N HIS A 65 12.08 -0.62 -8.35
CA HIS A 65 10.93 -0.19 -7.57
C HIS A 65 9.58 -0.41 -8.29
N VAL A 66 9.57 -0.59 -9.62
CA VAL A 66 8.30 -0.60 -10.40
C VAL A 66 8.08 -1.82 -11.28
N LEU A 67 9.12 -2.54 -11.68
CA LEU A 67 9.00 -3.62 -12.69
C LEU A 67 8.20 -4.84 -12.22
N GLY A 68 7.86 -4.93 -10.92
CA GLY A 68 6.94 -5.94 -10.41
C GLY A 68 5.46 -5.60 -10.61
N LEU A 69 5.11 -4.33 -10.88
CA LEU A 69 3.72 -3.89 -11.03
C LEU A 69 2.98 -4.64 -12.16
N PRO A 70 3.50 -4.73 -13.40
CA PRO A 70 2.77 -5.39 -14.49
C PRO A 70 2.43 -6.84 -14.14
N GLY A 71 3.40 -7.61 -13.63
CA GLY A 71 3.20 -9.00 -13.23
C GLY A 71 2.19 -9.13 -12.09
N LEU A 72 2.26 -8.25 -11.08
CA LEU A 72 1.33 -8.25 -9.96
C LEU A 72 -0.12 -7.98 -10.42
N LEU A 73 -0.32 -6.98 -11.29
CA LEU A 73 -1.65 -6.62 -11.82
C LEU A 73 -2.25 -7.72 -12.70
N GLN A 74 -1.42 -8.38 -13.51
CA GLN A 74 -1.84 -9.52 -14.33
C GLN A 74 -2.22 -10.72 -13.47
N SER A 75 -1.44 -11.03 -12.42
CA SER A 75 -1.79 -12.06 -11.44
C SER A 75 -3.11 -11.75 -10.72
N MET A 76 -3.35 -10.50 -10.30
CA MET A 76 -4.62 -10.09 -9.69
C MET A 76 -5.80 -10.23 -10.66
N THR A 77 -5.60 -9.88 -11.93
CA THR A 77 -6.61 -10.03 -12.99
C THR A 77 -6.96 -11.51 -13.21
N LEU A 78 -5.95 -12.36 -13.37
CA LEU A 78 -6.12 -13.81 -13.53
C LEU A 78 -6.86 -14.44 -12.34
N LEU A 79 -6.59 -13.95 -11.14
CA LEU A 79 -7.25 -14.39 -9.90
C LEU A 79 -8.64 -13.76 -9.67
N LYS A 80 -9.19 -13.08 -10.69
CA LYS A 80 -10.52 -12.46 -10.68
C LYS A 80 -10.72 -11.57 -9.46
N ARG A 81 -9.73 -10.72 -9.17
CA ARG A 81 -9.88 -9.69 -8.15
C ARG A 81 -11.03 -8.76 -8.57
N GLU A 82 -11.95 -8.47 -7.65
CA GLU A 82 -13.03 -7.50 -7.88
C GLU A 82 -12.84 -6.21 -7.07
N ARG A 83 -12.06 -6.29 -5.97
CA ARG A 83 -11.83 -5.15 -5.09
C ARG A 83 -11.01 -4.07 -5.81
N PRO A 84 -11.35 -2.78 -5.65
CA PRO A 84 -10.54 -1.70 -6.19
C PRO A 84 -9.09 -1.73 -5.70
N LEU A 85 -8.20 -1.17 -6.51
CA LEU A 85 -6.80 -0.93 -6.17
C LEU A 85 -6.45 0.52 -6.45
N GLU A 86 -5.88 1.19 -5.47
CA GLU A 86 -5.34 2.55 -5.61
C GLU A 86 -3.82 2.46 -5.64
N ILE A 87 -3.20 3.09 -6.64
CA ILE A 87 -1.75 3.14 -6.83
C ILE A 87 -1.32 4.60 -6.84
N TYR A 88 -0.43 4.97 -5.92
CA TYR A 88 0.10 6.31 -5.76
C TYR A 88 1.57 6.31 -6.19
N GLY A 89 2.04 7.37 -6.81
CA GLY A 89 3.46 7.50 -7.13
C GLY A 89 3.80 8.82 -7.83
N PRO A 90 5.03 8.98 -8.31
CA PRO A 90 5.45 10.18 -9.02
C PRO A 90 4.76 10.35 -10.38
N GLN A 91 4.89 11.55 -10.95
CA GLN A 91 4.54 11.81 -12.35
C GLN A 91 5.23 10.79 -13.28
N GLY A 92 4.46 10.26 -14.24
CA GLY A 92 4.90 9.23 -15.19
C GLY A 92 4.44 7.82 -14.81
N LEU A 93 3.92 7.62 -13.60
CA LEU A 93 3.35 6.33 -13.18
C LEU A 93 2.16 5.93 -14.05
N ALA A 94 1.27 6.87 -14.41
CA ALA A 94 0.14 6.57 -15.29
C ALA A 94 0.63 6.12 -16.66
N GLY A 95 1.59 6.85 -17.25
CA GLY A 95 2.20 6.49 -18.53
C GLY A 95 2.92 5.14 -18.51
N PHE A 96 3.60 4.80 -17.41
CA PHE A 96 4.20 3.48 -17.21
C PHE A 96 3.15 2.37 -17.22
N ILE A 97 2.01 2.60 -16.55
CA ILE A 97 0.91 1.62 -16.48
C ILE A 97 0.24 1.48 -17.84
N ASP A 98 0.00 2.57 -18.54
CA ASP A 98 -0.60 2.59 -19.87
C ASP A 98 0.29 1.86 -20.89
N ALA A 99 1.61 2.07 -20.83
CA ALA A 99 2.58 1.46 -21.75
C ALA A 99 2.59 -0.07 -21.68
N PHE A 100 2.53 -0.67 -20.49
CA PHE A 100 2.40 -2.13 -20.41
C PHE A 100 0.98 -2.59 -20.76
N SER A 101 -0.03 -1.81 -20.36
CA SER A 101 -1.45 -2.14 -20.60
C SER A 101 -1.79 -2.16 -22.09
N SER A 102 -1.13 -1.32 -22.91
CA SER A 102 -1.32 -1.31 -24.37
C SER A 102 -0.78 -2.56 -25.06
N VAL A 103 0.12 -3.31 -24.42
CA VAL A 103 0.73 -4.52 -24.98
C VAL A 103 0.11 -5.79 -24.40
N LEU A 104 -0.08 -5.84 -23.09
CA LEU A 104 -0.49 -7.05 -22.35
C LEU A 104 -1.98 -7.06 -21.96
N GLY A 105 -2.65 -5.91 -22.10
CA GLY A 105 -3.95 -5.66 -21.48
C GLY A 105 -3.80 -5.10 -20.08
N GLY A 106 -4.64 -4.11 -19.75
CA GLY A 106 -4.66 -3.48 -18.44
C GLY A 106 -5.26 -4.35 -17.33
N PRO A 107 -5.33 -3.83 -16.09
CA PRO A 107 -5.95 -4.55 -14.98
C PRO A 107 -7.44 -4.80 -15.25
N GLY A 108 -7.88 -6.06 -15.10
CA GLY A 108 -9.27 -6.46 -15.31
C GLY A 108 -10.21 -6.15 -14.14
N PHE A 109 -9.88 -5.15 -13.31
CA PHE A 109 -10.60 -4.76 -12.11
C PHE A 109 -10.41 -3.25 -11.84
N PRO A 110 -11.28 -2.61 -11.04
CA PRO A 110 -11.20 -1.18 -10.80
C PRO A 110 -9.84 -0.77 -10.25
N THR A 111 -9.11 0.06 -11.00
CA THR A 111 -7.78 0.54 -10.64
C THR A 111 -7.74 2.05 -10.81
N THR A 112 -7.23 2.76 -9.81
CA THR A 112 -7.09 4.22 -9.82
C THR A 112 -5.64 4.59 -9.59
N ILE A 113 -5.10 5.44 -10.46
CA ILE A 113 -3.71 5.91 -10.40
C ILE A 113 -3.71 7.35 -9.90
N HIS A 114 -2.87 7.65 -8.92
CA HIS A 114 -2.71 8.95 -8.31
C HIS A 114 -1.26 9.41 -8.47
N GLU A 115 -1.03 10.33 -9.40
CA GLU A 115 0.28 10.98 -9.54
C GLU A 115 0.42 12.11 -8.52
N ILE A 116 1.50 12.09 -7.75
CA ILE A 116 1.79 13.04 -6.69
C ILE A 116 2.56 14.20 -7.30
N MET A 117 2.01 15.41 -7.15
CA MET A 117 2.55 16.63 -7.74
C MET A 117 3.23 17.56 -6.72
N SER A 118 2.93 17.40 -5.43
CA SER A 118 3.47 18.23 -4.36
C SER A 118 3.50 17.47 -3.03
N GLU A 119 4.31 17.95 -2.09
CA GLU A 119 4.30 17.46 -0.71
C GLU A 119 2.93 17.68 -0.04
N GLY A 120 2.64 16.85 0.97
CA GLY A 120 1.43 16.97 1.78
C GLY A 120 0.65 15.66 1.90
N VAL A 121 -0.56 15.75 2.43
CA VAL A 121 -1.45 14.60 2.62
C VAL A 121 -1.97 14.13 1.26
N ILE A 122 -1.60 12.92 0.86
CA ILE A 122 -1.99 12.31 -0.42
C ILE A 122 -3.15 11.33 -0.28
N LEU A 123 -3.40 10.87 0.95
CA LEU A 123 -4.50 9.98 1.29
C LEU A 123 -4.95 10.26 2.71
N GLU A 124 -6.24 10.47 2.89
CA GLU A 124 -6.85 10.53 4.20
C GLU A 124 -7.96 9.49 4.32
N THR A 125 -7.92 8.72 5.41
CA THR A 125 -8.95 7.74 5.76
C THR A 125 -9.47 8.00 7.18
N PRO A 126 -10.56 7.34 7.61
CA PRO A 126 -10.99 7.41 9.00
C PRO A 126 -9.97 6.86 10.01
N GLU A 127 -9.02 6.03 9.58
CA GLU A 127 -8.12 5.30 10.48
C GLU A 127 -6.65 5.73 10.40
N TYR A 128 -6.22 6.32 9.29
CA TYR A 128 -4.85 6.74 9.03
C TYR A 128 -4.80 7.78 7.91
N GLU A 129 -3.73 8.56 7.88
CA GLU A 129 -3.35 9.38 6.74
C GLU A 129 -2.01 8.93 6.14
N VAL A 130 -1.77 9.28 4.88
CA VAL A 130 -0.48 9.13 4.22
C VAL A 130 -0.03 10.48 3.70
N ARG A 131 1.19 10.87 4.05
CA ARG A 131 1.83 12.10 3.61
C ARG A 131 3.01 11.78 2.70
N ALA A 132 3.12 12.51 1.59
CA ALA A 132 4.29 12.49 0.73
C ALA A 132 5.21 13.68 1.06
N ILE A 133 6.51 13.41 1.09
CA ILE A 133 7.58 14.40 1.25
C ILE A 133 8.59 14.16 0.13
N GLN A 134 9.13 15.21 -0.47
CA GLN A 134 10.10 15.08 -1.56
C GLN A 134 11.37 14.40 -1.03
N ALA A 135 11.85 13.39 -1.73
CA ALA A 135 13.09 12.72 -1.41
C ALA A 135 14.28 13.38 -2.14
N ASP A 136 15.44 13.38 -1.52
CA ASP A 136 16.70 13.78 -2.17
C ASP A 136 17.21 12.60 -3.03
N HIS A 137 16.91 12.64 -4.33
CA HIS A 137 17.21 11.59 -5.28
C HIS A 137 17.21 12.14 -6.71
N ASP A 138 17.84 11.41 -7.64
CA ASP A 138 17.82 11.77 -9.06
C ASP A 138 16.41 11.57 -9.66
N GLY A 139 15.75 12.68 -9.98
CA GLY A 139 14.41 12.71 -10.59
C GLY A 139 13.24 12.70 -9.58
N PRO A 140 11.99 12.65 -10.05
CA PRO A 140 10.80 12.69 -9.19
C PRO A 140 10.76 11.51 -8.20
N SER A 141 10.88 11.80 -6.91
CA SER A 141 10.95 10.80 -5.84
C SER A 141 10.25 11.28 -4.56
N TRP A 142 9.55 10.35 -3.91
CA TRP A 142 8.74 10.62 -2.72
C TRP A 142 9.07 9.66 -1.58
N SER A 143 9.16 10.22 -0.38
CA SER A 143 9.12 9.51 0.90
C SER A 143 7.69 9.53 1.46
N TYR A 144 7.26 8.43 2.07
CA TYR A 144 5.91 8.29 2.62
C TYR A 144 5.91 8.19 4.13
N ILE A 145 5.09 9.03 4.77
CA ILE A 145 4.74 8.90 6.19
C ILE A 145 3.33 8.31 6.27
N ILE A 146 3.18 7.20 6.99
CA ILE A 146 1.89 6.58 7.26
C ILE A 146 1.59 6.75 8.75
N GLU A 147 0.59 7.58 9.07
CA GLU A 147 0.25 7.93 10.44
C GLU A 147 -1.13 7.37 10.80
N GLU A 148 -1.19 6.45 11.77
CA GLU A 148 -2.46 5.95 12.30
C GLU A 148 -3.12 7.02 13.19
N LYS A 149 -4.40 7.31 12.93
CA LYS A 149 -5.19 8.22 13.75
C LYS A 149 -5.40 7.64 15.16
N PRO A 150 -5.58 8.48 16.19
CA PRO A 150 -5.86 8.03 17.53
C PRO A 150 -7.02 7.04 17.54
N ARG A 151 -6.78 5.86 18.09
CA ARG A 151 -7.84 4.86 18.26
C ARG A 151 -8.68 5.26 19.47
N PRO A 152 -10.01 5.02 19.45
CA PRO A 152 -10.81 5.11 20.66
C PRO A 152 -10.13 4.32 21.77
N GLY A 153 -10.00 4.94 22.95
CA GLY A 153 -9.39 4.29 24.10
C GLY A 153 -10.15 3.03 24.52
N ARG A 154 -9.54 2.20 25.37
CA ARG A 154 -10.25 1.08 25.98
C ARG A 154 -11.39 1.63 26.83
N PHE A 155 -12.62 1.20 26.56
CA PHE A 155 -13.72 1.47 27.46
C PHE A 155 -13.49 0.74 28.80
N HIS A 156 -13.70 1.42 29.92
CA HIS A 156 -13.51 0.89 31.27
C HIS A 156 -14.86 0.76 31.98
N PRO A 157 -15.53 -0.41 31.90
CA PRO A 157 -16.85 -0.63 32.50
C PRO A 157 -16.91 -0.24 33.98
N GLU A 158 -15.90 -0.62 34.76
CA GLU A 158 -15.84 -0.35 36.20
C GLU A 158 -15.89 1.15 36.52
N ARG A 159 -15.19 1.98 35.74
CA ARG A 159 -15.20 3.45 35.90
C ARG A 159 -16.52 4.08 35.46
N ALA A 160 -17.22 3.47 34.50
CA ALA A 160 -18.53 3.92 34.07
C ALA A 160 -19.57 3.64 35.16
N ILE A 161 -19.55 2.43 35.73
CA ILE A 161 -20.39 2.03 36.85
C ILE A 161 -20.13 2.90 38.07
N SER A 162 -18.86 3.13 38.43
CA SER A 162 -18.51 3.98 39.59
C SER A 162 -18.95 5.44 39.43
N ARG A 163 -19.26 5.88 38.21
CA ARG A 163 -19.78 7.22 37.89
C ARG A 163 -21.29 7.23 37.67
N GLY A 164 -21.98 6.14 37.98
CA GLY A 164 -23.44 6.02 37.83
C GLY A 164 -23.93 5.92 36.39
N ILE A 165 -23.04 5.61 35.43
CA ILE A 165 -23.43 5.41 34.03
C ILE A 165 -24.02 3.99 33.92
N PRO A 166 -25.33 3.84 33.64
CA PRO A 166 -25.95 2.53 33.55
C PRO A 166 -25.41 1.74 32.35
N GLU A 167 -25.35 0.43 32.50
CA GLU A 167 -25.00 -0.46 31.40
C GLU A 167 -26.08 -0.37 30.30
N GLY A 168 -25.64 -0.23 29.04
CA GLY A 168 -26.59 -0.11 27.95
C GLY A 168 -25.95 0.20 26.60
N PRO A 169 -26.78 0.52 25.58
CA PRO A 169 -26.34 0.74 24.21
C PRO A 169 -25.31 1.87 24.06
N LEU A 170 -25.28 2.81 25.01
CA LEU A 170 -24.36 3.94 25.04
C LEU A 170 -22.91 3.53 25.30
N TRP A 171 -22.64 2.34 25.86
CA TRP A 171 -21.28 1.83 26.07
C TRP A 171 -20.62 1.31 24.78
N LYS A 172 -21.40 1.14 23.70
CA LYS A 172 -20.94 0.64 22.39
C LYS A 172 -20.68 1.76 21.37
N LYS A 173 -20.93 3.01 21.74
CA LYS A 173 -20.62 4.21 20.95
C LYS A 173 -19.23 4.72 21.30
#